data_AF-A0A226DCP3-F1
#
_entry.id   AF-A0A226DCP3-F1
#
_cell.length_a   1.000
_cell.length_b   1.000
_cell.length_c   1.000
_cell.angle_alpha   90.00
_cell.angle_beta   90.00
_cell.angle_gamma   90.00
#
_symmetry.space_group_name_H-M   'P 1'
#
loop_
_entity.id
_entity.type
_entity.pdbx_description
1 polymer ?
#
loop_
_entity_poly.entity_id
_entity_poly.type
_entity_poly.pdbx_seq_one_letter_code
_entity_poly.pdbx_strand_id
1 'polypeptide(L)'
;MDTDNIWLVASTFVKCYKYHWIFPISFSIENQQLNHMERSITSTFGIFLVRSFIFATAFSSLAILFLVNISTVRLLDTKQILICAVSGVIYVSAFVAYYELSGKMEILTNVANALVDCLFLLERKQHKPRKALLSSSSPPSTLVRAFQLIPTVYAFTPLVIVPFYLHRDLGAPFVLYKIAGGPPLAGGSLILTAIILLGKFLYLSIGITEALRSLSCAIILATQRMLYYTFYMTKLSQNLSKFTTFPLPEVASSYIKLHVILQWDQYILNFFAGLYLFALFFVALVVNFVTLKMFNALPFYFYMIFPSFAVVILTIIPVIAGRFIKFGDLSEIVLVKMRQAVGMLEARGERRLLHREVKSLRVLRIPAGIGNMQFFQIKGATICDFYSNISICTINLLLCVKI
;
A
#
# COMPACT_ATOMS: atom_id res chain seq x y z
N MET A 1 5.99 -16.30 5.38
CA MET A 1 6.53 -15.08 5.99
C MET A 1 5.94 -14.99 7.36
N ASP A 2 6.80 -15.18 8.35
CA ASP A 2 6.44 -15.06 9.76
C ASP A 2 6.38 -13.60 10.17
N THR A 3 5.73 -13.32 11.30
CA THR A 3 5.56 -11.98 11.85
C THR A 3 6.90 -11.31 12.13
N ASP A 4 7.93 -12.03 12.57
CA ASP A 4 9.25 -11.45 12.81
C ASP A 4 9.92 -10.91 11.54
N ASN A 5 9.65 -11.53 10.40
CA ASN A 5 10.26 -11.14 9.14
C ASN A 5 9.76 -9.77 8.63
N ILE A 6 8.56 -9.30 9.05
CA ILE A 6 8.10 -7.97 8.64
C ILE A 6 8.96 -6.86 9.22
N TRP A 7 9.52 -7.07 10.43
CA TRP A 7 10.40 -6.09 11.07
C TRP A 7 11.76 -6.01 10.37
N LEU A 8 12.21 -7.07 9.69
CA LEU A 8 13.36 -6.99 8.80
C LEU A 8 13.08 -6.10 7.58
N VAL A 9 11.86 -6.13 7.04
CA VAL A 9 11.43 -5.22 5.95
C VAL A 9 11.35 -3.78 6.46
N ALA A 10 10.75 -3.56 7.63
CA ALA A 10 10.68 -2.26 8.28
C ALA A 10 12.09 -1.71 8.60
N SER A 11 13.02 -2.56 9.05
CA SER A 11 14.42 -2.18 9.29
C SER A 11 15.10 -1.71 8.00
N THR A 12 14.89 -2.40 6.88
CA THR A 12 15.39 -1.95 5.57
C THR A 12 14.83 -0.59 5.21
N PHE A 13 13.52 -0.36 5.40
CA PHE A 13 12.91 0.95 5.18
C PHE A 13 13.55 2.05 6.05
N VAL A 14 13.71 1.82 7.36
CA VAL A 14 14.35 2.78 8.26
C VAL A 14 15.79 3.08 7.84
N LYS A 15 16.56 2.07 7.40
CA LYS A 15 17.93 2.24 6.90
C LYS A 15 17.97 3.07 5.61
N CYS A 16 17.10 2.77 4.65
CA CYS A 16 17.03 3.48 3.37
C CYS A 16 16.69 4.96 3.55
N TYR A 17 15.83 5.30 4.51
CA TYR A 17 15.37 6.68 4.73
C TYR A 17 15.95 7.34 5.99
N LYS A 18 17.04 6.80 6.57
CA LYS A 18 17.64 7.30 7.81
C LYS A 18 18.05 8.77 7.76
N TYR A 19 18.54 9.21 6.59
CA TYR A 19 19.05 10.57 6.38
C TYR A 19 18.00 11.54 5.82
N HIS A 20 16.76 11.10 5.69
CA HIS A 20 15.65 11.96 5.28
C HIS A 20 15.01 12.61 6.50
N TRP A 21 14.19 13.64 6.30
CA TRP A 21 13.44 14.25 7.40
C TRP A 21 12.49 13.24 8.06
N ILE A 22 12.06 13.60 9.26
CA ILE A 22 11.19 12.77 10.11
C ILE A 22 9.87 12.51 9.36
N PHE A 23 9.55 11.23 9.17
CA PHE A 23 8.27 10.81 8.59
C PHE A 23 7.20 10.79 9.69
N PRO A 24 5.90 10.98 9.36
CA PRO A 24 4.82 10.94 10.34
C PRO A 24 4.75 9.66 11.18
N ILE A 25 5.25 8.53 10.64
CA ILE A 25 5.29 7.23 11.29
C ILE A 25 6.74 6.73 11.27
N SER A 26 7.25 6.30 12.42
CA SER A 26 8.56 5.67 12.56
C SER A 26 8.43 4.27 13.14
N PHE A 27 9.34 3.38 12.75
CA PHE A 27 9.36 2.00 13.21
C PHE A 27 10.40 1.85 14.33
N SER A 28 9.95 1.52 15.55
CA SER A 28 10.83 1.13 16.65
C SER A 28 11.15 -0.36 16.51
N ILE A 29 12.29 -0.66 15.87
CA ILE A 29 12.70 -2.04 15.56
C ILE A 29 12.99 -2.84 16.84
N GLU A 30 13.54 -2.20 17.87
CA GLU A 30 13.87 -2.84 19.14
C GLU A 30 12.63 -3.32 19.89
N ASN A 31 11.60 -2.47 19.95
CA ASN A 31 10.36 -2.78 20.65
C ASN A 31 9.33 -3.47 19.78
N GLN A 32 9.57 -3.58 18.47
CA GLN A 32 8.58 -4.03 17.48
C GLN A 32 7.27 -3.23 17.58
N GLN A 33 7.40 -1.91 17.70
CA GLN A 33 6.29 -0.97 17.81
C GLN A 33 6.40 0.12 16.76
N LEU A 34 5.25 0.68 16.41
CA LEU A 34 5.18 1.91 15.64
C LEU A 34 5.18 3.10 16.60
N ASN A 35 5.87 4.15 16.22
CA ASN A 35 5.82 5.46 16.86
C ASN A 35 5.26 6.46 15.86
N HIS A 36 4.49 7.42 16.33
CA HIS A 36 4.03 8.54 15.51
C HIS A 36 4.77 9.81 15.89
N MET A 37 4.88 10.73 14.94
CA MET A 37 5.52 12.02 15.15
C MET A 37 4.65 12.91 16.06
N GLU A 38 5.27 13.59 17.03
CA GLU A 38 4.56 14.60 17.81
C GLU A 38 4.15 15.80 16.94
N ARG A 39 2.95 16.32 17.19
CA ARG A 39 2.39 17.47 16.46
C ARG A 39 2.97 18.76 17.03
N SER A 40 4.13 19.16 16.50
CA SER A 40 4.70 20.50 16.70
C SER A 40 4.35 21.39 15.50
N ILE A 41 4.51 22.71 15.66
CA ILE A 41 4.30 23.67 14.57
C ILE A 41 5.27 23.38 13.41
N THR A 42 6.52 23.04 13.73
CA THR A 42 7.56 22.73 12.73
C THR A 42 7.23 21.45 11.96
N SER A 43 6.75 20.42 12.66
CA SER A 43 6.38 19.15 12.02
C SER A 43 5.11 19.28 11.16
N THR A 44 4.15 20.08 11.62
CA THR A 44 2.93 20.41 10.87
C THR A 44 3.25 21.18 9.60
N PHE A 45 4.15 22.16 9.67
CA PHE A 45 4.61 22.90 8.50
C PHE A 45 5.31 21.99 7.48
N GLY A 46 6.20 21.11 7.94
CA GLY A 46 6.86 20.12 7.09
C GLY A 46 5.86 19.19 6.37
N ILE A 47 4.86 18.66 7.09
CA ILE A 47 3.78 17.86 6.50
C ILE A 47 3.02 18.65 5.44
N PHE A 48 2.68 19.91 5.71
CA PHE A 48 1.95 20.75 4.77
C PHE A 48 2.74 21.04 3.49
N LEU A 49 4.04 21.32 3.65
CA LEU A 49 4.96 21.56 2.54
C LEU A 49 5.04 20.34 1.61
N VAL A 50 5.29 19.15 2.18
CA VAL A 50 5.36 17.89 1.44
C VAL A 50 4.02 17.58 0.76
N ARG A 51 2.89 17.72 1.47
CA ARG A 51 1.55 17.57 0.90
C ARG A 51 1.37 18.45 -0.32
N SER A 52 1.75 19.72 -0.23
CA SER A 52 1.60 20.70 -1.31
C SER A 52 2.42 20.33 -2.53
N PHE A 53 3.66 19.86 -2.37
CA PHE A 53 4.50 19.41 -3.49
C PHE A 53 3.92 18.18 -4.22
N ILE A 54 3.53 17.16 -3.46
CA ILE A 54 2.95 15.94 -4.05
C ILE A 54 1.60 16.27 -4.70
N PHE A 55 0.76 17.06 -4.03
CA PHE A 55 -0.54 17.53 -4.55
C PHE A 55 -0.39 18.30 -5.85
N ALA A 56 0.49 19.31 -5.88
CA ALA A 56 0.72 20.12 -7.07
C ALA A 56 1.20 19.27 -8.25
N THR A 57 2.05 18.27 -8.02
CA THR A 57 2.52 17.37 -9.08
C THR A 57 1.42 16.43 -9.57
N ALA A 58 0.63 15.86 -8.64
CA ALA A 58 -0.51 15.00 -8.95
C ALA A 58 -1.56 15.76 -9.78
N PHE A 59 -1.97 16.93 -9.31
CA PHE A 59 -2.97 17.77 -9.97
C PHE A 59 -2.49 18.28 -11.32
N SER A 60 -1.22 18.70 -11.43
CA SER A 60 -0.64 19.11 -12.71
C SER A 60 -0.64 17.96 -13.72
N SER A 61 -0.34 16.73 -13.29
CA SER A 61 -0.38 15.55 -14.18
C SER A 61 -1.79 15.28 -14.70
N LEU A 62 -2.81 15.36 -13.83
CA LEU A 62 -4.21 15.21 -14.21
C LEU A 62 -4.68 16.33 -15.13
N ALA A 63 -4.32 17.58 -14.84
CA ALA A 63 -4.65 18.74 -15.67
C ALA A 63 -4.05 18.59 -17.08
N ILE A 64 -2.80 18.13 -17.20
CA ILE A 64 -2.19 17.83 -18.50
C ILE A 64 -2.99 16.78 -19.27
N LEU A 65 -3.34 15.65 -18.63
CA LEU A 65 -4.10 14.59 -19.29
C LEU A 65 -5.48 15.07 -19.75
N PHE A 66 -6.14 15.90 -18.94
CA PHE A 66 -7.42 16.50 -19.27
C PHE A 66 -7.30 17.49 -20.45
N LEU A 67 -6.29 18.36 -20.43
CA LEU A 67 -6.02 19.30 -21.53
C LEU A 67 -5.67 18.57 -22.83
N VAL A 68 -4.86 17.52 -22.78
CA VAL A 68 -4.55 16.68 -23.94
C VAL A 68 -5.81 16.03 -24.50
N ASN A 69 -6.74 15.60 -23.65
CA ASN A 69 -7.98 14.98 -24.07
C ASN A 69 -8.97 15.95 -24.73
N ILE A 70 -8.97 17.23 -24.31
CA ILE A 70 -9.87 18.27 -24.87
C ILE A 70 -9.27 18.96 -26.08
N SER A 71 -7.94 19.10 -26.12
CA SER A 71 -7.26 19.83 -27.17
C SER A 71 -7.38 19.09 -28.51
N THR A 72 -7.87 19.80 -29.53
CA THR A 72 -7.84 19.34 -30.92
C THR A 72 -6.42 19.39 -31.51
N VAL A 73 -5.55 20.25 -30.95
CA VAL A 73 -4.16 20.40 -31.36
C VAL A 73 -3.28 19.44 -30.57
N ARG A 74 -2.30 18.84 -31.24
CA ARG A 74 -1.31 17.94 -30.62
C ARG A 74 -0.35 18.74 -29.73
N LEU A 75 -0.68 18.85 -28.44
CA LEU A 75 0.10 19.61 -27.45
C LEU A 75 1.39 18.89 -26.99
N LEU A 76 1.36 17.55 -26.94
CA LEU A 76 2.41 16.72 -26.35
C LEU A 76 2.73 15.51 -27.23
N ASP A 77 3.97 15.05 -27.13
CA ASP A 77 4.35 13.77 -27.72
C ASP A 77 3.74 12.60 -26.95
N THR A 78 3.44 11.50 -27.65
CA THR A 78 2.85 10.30 -27.06
C THR A 78 3.68 9.75 -25.88
N LYS A 79 5.01 9.90 -25.94
CA LYS A 79 5.93 9.52 -24.87
C LYS A 79 5.70 10.36 -23.60
N GLN A 80 5.46 11.66 -23.76
CA GLN A 80 5.22 12.57 -22.64
C GLN A 80 3.83 12.33 -22.04
N ILE A 81 2.81 12.10 -22.88
CA ILE A 81 1.46 11.72 -22.42
C ILE A 81 1.52 10.45 -21.57
N LEU A 82 2.27 9.45 -22.03
CA LEU A 82 2.45 8.20 -21.31
C LEU A 82 3.15 8.40 -19.95
N ILE A 83 4.23 9.18 -19.93
CA ILE A 83 4.95 9.50 -18.70
C ILE A 83 4.04 10.26 -17.73
N CYS A 84 3.26 11.24 -18.22
CA CYS A 84 2.27 11.97 -17.42
C CYS A 84 1.14 11.07 -16.89
N ALA A 85 0.71 10.07 -17.66
CA ALA A 85 -0.28 9.10 -17.22
C ALA A 85 0.26 8.23 -16.08
N VAL A 86 1.44 7.63 -16.24
CA VAL A 86 2.08 6.81 -15.20
C VAL A 86 2.40 7.65 -13.97
N SER A 87 2.99 8.84 -14.15
CA SER A 87 3.30 9.74 -13.05
C SER A 87 2.03 10.19 -12.34
N GLY A 88 0.96 10.49 -13.08
CA GLY A 88 -0.34 10.86 -12.53
C GLY A 88 -0.87 9.79 -11.57
N VAL A 89 -0.86 8.52 -11.96
CA VAL A 89 -1.28 7.42 -11.09
C VAL A 89 -0.41 7.33 -9.84
N ILE A 90 0.92 7.35 -10.00
CA ILE A 90 1.87 7.26 -8.88
C ILE A 90 1.68 8.43 -7.90
N TYR A 91 1.64 9.66 -8.40
CA TYR A 91 1.52 10.86 -7.57
C TYR A 91 0.15 11.00 -6.92
N VAL A 92 -0.94 10.65 -7.61
CA VAL A 92 -2.28 10.62 -7.00
C VAL A 92 -2.30 9.57 -5.88
N SER A 93 -1.83 8.35 -6.15
CA SER A 93 -1.78 7.31 -5.12
C SER A 93 -0.89 7.70 -3.94
N ALA A 94 0.26 8.32 -4.21
CA ALA A 94 1.18 8.78 -3.18
C ALA A 94 0.63 9.95 -2.37
N PHE A 95 -0.05 10.90 -3.02
CA PHE A 95 -0.71 12.02 -2.36
C PHE A 95 -1.77 11.51 -1.38
N VAL A 96 -2.65 10.63 -1.85
CA VAL A 96 -3.71 10.07 -1.00
C VAL A 96 -3.09 9.23 0.12
N ALA A 97 -2.07 8.41 -0.16
CA ALA A 97 -1.33 7.67 0.87
C ALA A 97 -0.73 8.60 1.93
N TYR A 98 0.01 9.63 1.51
CA TYR A 98 0.64 10.56 2.43
C TYR A 98 -0.40 11.32 3.25
N TYR A 99 -1.48 11.79 2.61
CA TYR A 99 -2.57 12.51 3.27
C TYR A 99 -3.19 11.68 4.39
N GLU A 100 -3.56 10.42 4.11
CA GLU A 100 -4.15 9.52 5.09
C GLU A 100 -3.16 9.11 6.19
N LEU A 101 -1.92 8.75 5.82
CA LEU A 101 -0.89 8.36 6.78
C LEU A 101 -0.56 9.51 7.76
N SER A 102 -0.42 10.73 7.26
CA SER A 102 -0.12 11.90 8.11
C SER A 102 -1.35 12.42 8.87
N GLY A 103 -2.55 12.29 8.31
CA GLY A 103 -3.79 12.72 8.98
C GLY A 103 -4.18 11.80 10.14
N LYS A 104 -3.95 10.49 9.99
CA LYS A 104 -4.39 9.45 10.93
C LYS A 104 -3.25 8.68 11.60
N MET A 105 -2.04 9.26 11.66
CA MET A 105 -0.84 8.60 12.19
C MET A 105 -1.01 8.03 13.60
N GLU A 106 -1.75 8.71 14.48
CA GLU A 106 -2.00 8.28 15.87
C GLU A 106 -2.86 7.01 15.90
N ILE A 107 -4.03 7.03 15.26
CA ILE A 107 -4.93 5.86 15.17
C ILE A 107 -4.20 4.68 14.50
N LEU A 108 -3.50 4.96 13.40
CA LEU A 108 -2.74 3.95 12.65
C LEU A 108 -1.69 3.26 13.52
N THR A 109 -1.00 4.03 14.37
CA THR A 109 0.05 3.56 15.27
C THR A 109 -0.54 2.78 16.45
N ASN A 110 -1.55 3.35 17.11
CA ASN A 110 -2.19 2.74 18.29
C ASN A 110 -2.86 1.41 17.95
N VAL A 111 -3.58 1.33 16.82
CA VAL A 111 -4.23 0.10 16.36
C VAL A 111 -3.22 -0.97 15.97
N ALA A 112 -2.14 -0.59 15.27
CA ALA A 112 -1.09 -1.54 14.91
C ALA A 112 -0.38 -2.09 16.16
N ASN A 113 -0.04 -1.24 17.12
CA ASN A 113 0.59 -1.66 18.37
C ASN A 113 -0.36 -2.56 19.19
N ALA A 114 -1.65 -2.20 19.30
CA ALA A 114 -2.64 -3.03 19.98
C ALA A 114 -2.79 -4.41 19.34
N LEU A 115 -2.72 -4.51 18.00
CA LEU A 115 -2.73 -5.79 17.28
C LEU A 115 -1.50 -6.64 17.60
N VAL A 116 -0.32 -6.01 17.62
CA VAL A 116 0.95 -6.65 17.99
C VAL A 116 0.91 -7.17 19.43
N ASP A 117 0.49 -6.33 20.38
CA ASP A 117 0.38 -6.68 21.79
C ASP A 117 -0.62 -7.82 22.03
N CYS A 118 -1.79 -7.76 21.37
CA CYS A 118 -2.78 -8.84 21.45
C CYS A 118 -2.25 -10.16 20.91
N LEU A 119 -1.45 -10.13 19.84
CA LEU A 119 -0.81 -11.34 19.34
C LEU A 119 0.21 -11.88 20.34
N PHE A 120 1.04 -11.02 20.92
CA PHE A 120 2.01 -11.44 21.93
C PHE A 120 1.36 -12.07 23.16
N LEU A 121 0.24 -11.51 23.63
CA LEU A 121 -0.54 -12.10 24.72
C LEU A 121 -1.08 -13.49 24.35
N LEU A 122 -1.54 -13.67 23.11
CA LEU A 122 -2.00 -14.96 22.60
C LEU A 122 -0.87 -15.99 22.55
N GLU A 123 0.33 -15.58 22.13
CA GLU A 123 1.51 -16.46 22.09
C GLU A 123 2.04 -16.82 23.48
N ARG A 124 2.07 -15.87 24.41
CA ARG A 124 2.51 -16.10 25.79
C ARG A 124 1.65 -17.16 26.49
N LYS A 125 0.33 -17.13 26.26
CA LYS A 125 -0.60 -18.15 26.75
C LYS A 125 -0.32 -19.55 26.18
N GLN A 126 0.33 -19.67 25.03
CA GLN A 126 0.70 -20.96 24.44
C GLN A 126 1.99 -21.56 25.03
N HIS A 127 2.55 -20.98 26.11
CA HIS A 127 3.72 -21.47 26.84
C HIS A 127 4.95 -21.78 25.96
N LYS A 128 5.07 -21.16 24.78
CA LYS A 128 6.30 -21.25 23.99
C LYS A 128 7.28 -20.20 24.52
N PRO A 129 8.43 -20.59 25.12
CA PRO A 129 9.44 -19.62 25.49
C PRO A 129 9.87 -18.86 24.25
N ARG A 130 9.97 -17.53 24.38
CA ARG A 130 10.40 -16.64 23.31
C ARG A 130 11.80 -17.09 22.89
N LYS A 131 11.94 -17.68 21.70
CA LYS A 131 13.27 -17.85 21.10
C LYS A 131 13.81 -16.43 20.92
N ALA A 132 14.97 -16.13 21.52
CA ALA A 132 15.60 -14.84 21.37
C ALA A 132 15.75 -14.52 19.88
N LEU A 133 15.26 -13.34 19.47
CA LEU A 133 15.01 -12.91 18.09
C LEU A 133 16.25 -12.95 17.17
N LEU A 134 17.44 -13.17 17.73
CA LEU A 134 18.73 -13.00 17.09
C LEU A 134 19.45 -14.32 16.74
N SER A 135 18.94 -15.49 17.12
CA SER A 135 19.64 -16.77 16.86
C SER A 135 18.96 -17.70 15.85
N SER A 136 17.86 -17.28 15.21
CA SER A 136 17.32 -18.02 14.06
C SER A 136 18.25 -17.79 12.86
N SER A 137 19.26 -18.65 12.71
CA SER A 137 20.17 -18.72 11.57
C SER A 137 19.50 -19.11 10.25
N SER A 138 18.17 -19.29 10.23
CA SER A 138 17.47 -19.61 8.99
C SER A 138 17.49 -18.41 8.03
N PRO A 139 17.96 -18.60 6.77
CA PRO A 139 18.02 -17.52 5.81
C PRO A 139 16.62 -16.96 5.56
N PRO A 140 16.47 -15.62 5.39
CA PRO A 140 15.17 -15.01 5.16
C PRO A 140 14.56 -15.59 3.90
N SER A 141 13.27 -15.98 4.00
CA SER A 141 12.53 -16.53 2.86
C SER A 141 12.59 -15.60 1.64
N THR A 142 12.53 -16.17 0.44
CA THR A 142 12.57 -15.43 -0.84
C THR A 142 11.56 -14.27 -0.89
N LEU A 143 10.37 -14.49 -0.32
CA LEU A 143 9.32 -13.48 -0.23
C LEU A 143 9.77 -12.28 0.62
N VAL A 144 10.47 -12.50 1.75
CA VAL A 144 10.95 -11.41 2.61
C VAL A 144 11.97 -10.56 1.87
N ARG A 145 12.88 -11.19 1.12
CA ARG A 145 13.85 -10.47 0.27
C ARG A 145 13.15 -9.66 -0.82
N ALA A 146 12.10 -10.22 -1.44
CA ALA A 146 11.30 -9.49 -2.43
C ALA A 146 10.61 -8.26 -1.81
N PHE A 147 10.08 -8.36 -0.59
CA PHE A 147 9.52 -7.20 0.11
C PHE A 147 10.58 -6.19 0.58
N GLN A 148 11.79 -6.64 0.93
CA GLN A 148 12.92 -5.73 1.23
C GLN A 148 13.39 -4.96 0.00
N LEU A 149 13.23 -5.52 -1.20
CA LEU A 149 13.58 -4.84 -2.44
C LEU A 149 12.71 -3.60 -2.68
N ILE A 150 11.45 -3.60 -2.21
CA ILE A 150 10.51 -2.48 -2.40
C ILE A 150 11.07 -1.15 -1.84
N PRO A 151 11.36 -1.02 -0.53
CA PRO A 151 11.91 0.22 0.01
C PRO A 151 13.26 0.59 -0.60
N THR A 152 14.10 -0.39 -0.94
CA THR A 152 15.41 -0.15 -1.56
C THR A 152 15.28 0.42 -2.96
N VAL A 153 14.45 -0.17 -3.82
CA VAL A 153 14.20 0.33 -5.17
C VAL A 153 13.59 1.72 -5.09
N TYR A 154 12.61 1.93 -4.20
CA TYR A 154 11.95 3.23 -4.05
C TYR A 154 12.90 4.32 -3.51
N ALA A 155 13.87 3.97 -2.67
CA ALA A 155 14.88 4.91 -2.19
C ALA A 155 15.93 5.25 -3.28
N PHE A 156 16.24 4.31 -4.17
CA PHE A 156 17.22 4.52 -5.24
C PHE A 156 16.62 5.23 -6.47
N THR A 157 15.32 5.06 -6.70
CA THR A 157 14.60 5.56 -7.87
C THR A 157 14.70 7.09 -8.05
N PRO A 158 14.60 7.95 -7.01
CA PRO A 158 14.77 9.39 -7.15
C PRO A 158 16.13 9.79 -7.74
N LEU A 159 17.21 9.04 -7.44
CA LEU A 159 18.56 9.32 -7.96
C LEU A 159 18.64 9.18 -9.48
N VAL A 160 17.76 8.37 -10.07
CA VAL A 160 17.68 8.14 -11.52
C VAL A 160 16.60 9.03 -12.17
N ILE A 161 15.42 9.11 -11.55
CA ILE A 161 14.27 9.82 -12.13
C ILE A 161 14.46 11.33 -12.07
N VAL A 162 15.02 11.90 -10.99
CA VAL A 162 15.16 13.36 -10.85
C VAL A 162 16.07 13.93 -11.95
N PRO A 163 17.30 13.43 -12.19
CA PRO A 163 18.14 13.94 -13.28
C PRO A 163 17.49 13.72 -14.65
N PHE A 164 16.81 12.59 -14.84
CA PHE A 164 16.09 12.32 -16.09
C PHE A 164 14.97 13.34 -16.34
N TYR A 165 14.18 13.68 -15.31
CA TYR A 165 13.08 14.65 -15.41
C TYR A 165 13.59 16.07 -15.62
N LEU A 166 14.71 16.43 -15.00
CA LEU A 166 15.37 17.72 -15.20
C LEU A 166 15.93 17.85 -16.61
N HIS A 167 16.65 16.82 -17.08
CA HIS A 167 17.28 16.84 -18.41
C HIS A 167 16.26 16.87 -19.55
N ARG A 168 15.08 16.24 -19.35
CA ARG A 168 14.01 16.15 -20.36
C ARG A 168 12.88 17.16 -20.16
N ASP A 169 12.96 18.02 -19.14
CA ASP A 169 11.89 18.94 -18.72
C ASP A 169 10.50 18.25 -18.59
N LEU A 170 10.47 17.04 -18.02
CA LEU A 170 9.27 16.20 -17.91
C LEU A 170 8.49 16.39 -16.60
N GLY A 171 8.87 17.34 -15.76
CA GLY A 171 8.12 17.63 -14.54
C GLY A 171 6.74 18.20 -14.87
N ALA A 172 5.67 17.54 -14.42
CA ALA A 172 4.29 17.91 -14.76
C ALA A 172 3.96 19.40 -14.53
N PRO A 173 4.35 20.05 -13.41
CA PRO A 173 4.11 21.49 -13.26
C PRO A 173 4.80 22.35 -14.32
N PHE A 174 6.00 21.98 -14.77
CA PHE A 174 6.76 22.72 -15.79
C PHE A 174 6.19 22.49 -17.19
N VAL A 175 5.73 21.27 -17.47
CA VAL A 175 5.01 20.95 -18.70
C VAL A 175 3.70 21.73 -18.77
N LEU A 176 2.95 21.77 -17.67
CA LEU A 176 1.70 22.53 -17.58
C LEU A 176 1.95 24.04 -17.76
N TYR A 177 3.00 24.58 -17.13
CA TYR A 177 3.42 25.97 -17.32
C TYR A 177 3.72 26.30 -18.80
N LYS A 178 4.41 25.39 -19.50
CA LYS A 178 4.70 25.54 -20.94
C LYS A 178 3.42 25.51 -21.78
N ILE A 179 2.48 24.62 -21.48
CA ILE A 179 1.18 24.51 -22.18
C ILE A 179 0.34 25.77 -21.94
N ALA A 180 0.41 26.36 -20.75
CA ALA A 180 -0.29 27.59 -20.40
C ALA A 180 0.31 28.86 -21.07
N GLY A 181 1.30 28.72 -21.95
CA GLY A 181 1.93 29.86 -22.63
C GLY A 181 2.92 30.63 -21.75
N GLY A 182 3.44 30.02 -20.68
CA GLY A 182 4.46 30.64 -19.85
C GLY A 182 5.73 31.00 -20.65
N PRO A 183 6.37 32.15 -20.40
CA PRO A 183 7.58 32.55 -21.10
C PRO A 183 8.72 31.54 -20.93
N PRO A 184 9.65 31.43 -21.90
CA PRO A 184 10.79 30.53 -21.79
C PRO A 184 11.64 30.93 -20.58
N LEU A 185 11.84 29.98 -19.66
CA LEU A 185 12.61 30.17 -18.43
C LEU A 185 14.11 30.51 -18.66
N ALA A 186 14.61 30.33 -19.90
CA ALA A 186 16.03 30.40 -20.25
C ALA A 186 16.50 31.79 -20.77
N GLY A 187 15.66 32.81 -20.78
CA GLY A 187 16.00 34.13 -21.34
C GLY A 187 16.69 35.13 -20.38
N GLY A 188 16.95 34.74 -19.13
CA GLY A 188 17.43 35.65 -18.08
C GLY A 188 18.94 35.59 -17.80
N SER A 189 19.38 36.34 -16.79
CA SER A 189 20.75 36.26 -16.26
C SER A 189 21.11 34.83 -15.81
N LEU A 190 22.41 34.50 -15.83
CA LEU A 190 22.91 33.19 -15.37
C LEU A 190 22.44 32.85 -13.94
N ILE A 191 22.35 33.87 -13.08
CA ILE A 191 21.89 33.74 -11.69
C ILE A 191 20.42 33.29 -11.66
N LEU A 192 19.54 33.90 -12.47
CA LEU A 192 18.13 33.52 -12.51
C LEU A 192 17.97 32.08 -13.02
N THR A 193 18.74 31.69 -14.04
CA THR A 193 18.72 30.32 -14.57
C THR A 193 19.16 29.31 -13.51
N ALA A 194 20.21 29.61 -12.73
CA ALA A 194 20.67 28.76 -11.64
C ALA A 194 19.63 28.63 -10.52
N ILE A 195 18.98 29.73 -10.13
CA ILE A 195 17.91 29.73 -9.12
C ILE A 195 16.72 28.88 -9.59
N ILE A 196 16.30 29.01 -10.85
CA ILE A 196 15.21 28.21 -11.42
C ILE A 196 15.59 26.74 -11.44
N LEU A 197 16.80 26.39 -11.91
CA LEU A 197 17.24 25.00 -11.97
C LEU A 197 17.32 24.37 -10.57
N LEU A 198 17.83 25.11 -9.59
CA LEU A 198 17.87 24.67 -8.19
C LEU A 198 16.44 24.47 -7.64
N GLY A 199 15.53 25.41 -7.92
CA GLY A 199 14.12 25.30 -7.55
C GLY A 199 13.45 24.07 -8.17
N LYS A 200 13.67 23.80 -9.46
CA LYS A 200 13.19 22.59 -10.15
C LYS A 200 13.75 21.33 -9.49
N PHE A 201 15.05 21.31 -9.21
CA PHE A 201 15.72 20.17 -8.59
C PHE A 201 15.16 19.87 -7.19
N LEU A 202 15.03 20.89 -6.34
CA LEU A 202 14.47 20.73 -4.99
C LEU A 202 13.00 20.27 -5.04
N TYR A 203 12.18 20.89 -5.90
CA TYR A 203 10.79 20.51 -6.09
C TYR A 203 10.65 19.05 -6.49
N LEU A 204 11.37 18.62 -7.54
CA LEU A 204 11.31 17.25 -8.05
C LEU A 204 11.89 16.25 -7.05
N SER A 205 12.98 16.59 -6.39
CA SER A 205 13.61 15.71 -5.39
C SER A 205 12.69 15.45 -4.22
N ILE A 206 12.09 16.50 -3.65
CA ILE A 206 11.13 16.37 -2.53
C ILE A 206 9.89 15.61 -2.98
N GLY A 207 9.29 16.01 -4.11
CA GLY A 207 8.07 15.40 -4.63
C GLY A 207 8.22 13.91 -4.94
N ILE A 208 9.22 13.52 -5.73
CA ILE A 208 9.46 12.11 -6.12
C ILE A 208 9.81 11.28 -4.90
N THR A 209 10.75 11.75 -4.07
CA THR A 209 11.27 10.98 -2.93
C THR A 209 10.17 10.72 -1.91
N GLU A 210 9.41 11.74 -1.51
CA GLU A 210 8.32 11.52 -0.56
C GLU A 210 7.15 10.76 -1.15
N ALA A 211 6.85 10.93 -2.44
CA ALA A 211 5.81 10.15 -3.08
C ALA A 211 6.13 8.65 -3.01
N LEU A 212 7.35 8.27 -3.37
CA LEU A 212 7.81 6.90 -3.30
C LEU A 212 7.94 6.41 -1.85
N ARG A 213 8.54 7.19 -0.95
CA ARG A 213 8.62 6.86 0.48
C ARG A 213 7.25 6.57 1.08
N SER A 214 6.24 7.37 0.73
CA SER A 214 4.85 7.20 1.20
C SER A 214 4.22 5.91 0.71
N LEU A 215 4.38 5.61 -0.59
CA LEU A 215 3.89 4.36 -1.17
C LEU A 215 4.60 3.14 -0.55
N SER A 216 5.92 3.20 -0.37
CA SER A 216 6.67 2.13 0.29
C SER A 216 6.19 1.92 1.72
N CYS A 217 5.97 3.00 2.49
CA CYS A 217 5.49 2.93 3.85
C CYS A 217 4.08 2.31 3.90
N ALA A 218 3.17 2.76 3.02
CA ALA A 218 1.82 2.22 2.91
C ALA A 218 1.83 0.71 2.60
N ILE A 219 2.66 0.25 1.65
CA ILE A 219 2.78 -1.17 1.30
C ILE A 219 3.29 -1.98 2.49
N ILE A 220 4.31 -1.50 3.20
CA ILE A 220 4.87 -2.20 4.38
C ILE A 220 3.81 -2.30 5.48
N LEU A 221 3.12 -1.20 5.79
CA LEU A 221 2.09 -1.16 6.84
C LEU A 221 0.86 -2.01 6.50
N ALA A 222 0.43 -2.02 5.23
CA ALA A 222 -0.64 -2.89 4.77
C ALA A 222 -0.23 -4.36 4.89
N THR A 223 0.97 -4.72 4.41
CA THR A 223 1.48 -6.09 4.48
C THR A 223 1.65 -6.54 5.92
N GLN A 224 2.16 -5.67 6.79
CA GLN A 224 2.30 -5.92 8.22
C GLN A 224 0.96 -6.30 8.84
N ARG A 225 -0.05 -5.42 8.73
CA ARG A 225 -1.40 -5.68 9.24
C ARG A 225 -1.94 -7.02 8.73
N MET A 226 -1.84 -7.25 7.43
CA MET A 226 -2.31 -8.48 6.80
C MET A 226 -1.68 -9.74 7.37
N LEU A 227 -0.37 -9.71 7.61
CA LEU A 227 0.34 -10.83 8.22
C LEU A 227 -0.10 -11.05 9.66
N TYR A 228 -0.22 -9.99 10.47
CA TYR A 228 -0.66 -10.09 11.85
C TYR A 228 -2.09 -10.65 11.95
N TYR A 229 -3.04 -10.14 11.17
CA TYR A 229 -4.41 -10.66 11.14
C TYR A 229 -4.48 -12.13 10.72
N THR A 230 -3.77 -12.49 9.63
CA THR A 230 -3.74 -13.88 9.13
C THR A 230 -3.12 -14.82 10.16
N PHE A 231 -2.03 -14.40 10.79
CA PHE A 231 -1.33 -15.20 11.78
C PHE A 231 -2.15 -15.37 13.06
N TYR A 232 -2.79 -14.30 13.55
CA TYR A 232 -3.72 -14.36 14.68
C TYR A 232 -4.86 -15.35 14.42
N MET A 233 -5.50 -15.27 13.25
CA MET A 233 -6.56 -16.21 12.87
C MET A 233 -6.07 -17.64 12.73
N THR A 234 -4.86 -17.84 12.19
CA THR A 234 -4.24 -19.17 12.09
C THR A 234 -4.04 -19.76 13.49
N LYS A 235 -3.58 -18.96 14.46
CA LYS A 235 -3.40 -19.38 15.86
C LYS A 235 -4.72 -19.72 16.53
N LEU A 236 -5.76 -18.91 16.34
CA LEU A 236 -7.10 -19.24 16.84
C LEU A 236 -7.63 -20.56 16.25
N SER A 237 -7.48 -20.76 14.93
CA SER A 237 -7.89 -22.00 14.27
C SER A 237 -7.13 -23.22 14.79
N GLN A 238 -5.83 -23.07 15.07
CA GLN A 238 -5.00 -24.12 15.67
C GLN A 238 -5.41 -24.43 17.11
N ASN A 239 -5.71 -23.42 17.93
CA ASN A 239 -6.20 -23.62 19.30
C ASN A 239 -7.54 -24.36 19.30
N LEU A 240 -8.45 -23.99 18.39
CA LEU A 240 -9.71 -24.69 18.23
C LEU A 240 -9.50 -26.14 17.81
N SER A 241 -8.59 -26.45 16.87
CA SER A 241 -8.36 -27.86 16.51
C SER A 241 -7.87 -28.74 17.67
N LYS A 242 -7.38 -28.16 18.77
CA LYS A 242 -6.98 -28.87 19.99
C LYS A 242 -8.11 -28.86 21.04
N PHE A 243 -9.34 -29.10 20.59
CA PHE A 243 -10.59 -28.95 21.36
C PHE A 243 -10.61 -29.64 22.72
N THR A 244 -9.79 -30.66 22.94
CA THR A 244 -9.74 -31.38 24.22
C THR A 244 -9.16 -30.57 25.38
N THR A 245 -8.37 -29.52 25.11
CA THR A 245 -7.61 -28.82 26.15
C THR A 245 -7.91 -27.34 26.32
N PHE A 246 -8.55 -26.69 25.34
CA PHE A 246 -8.64 -25.22 25.32
C PHE A 246 -10.03 -24.71 25.71
N PRO A 247 -10.15 -23.77 26.67
CA PRO A 247 -11.43 -23.20 27.05
C PRO A 247 -12.03 -22.36 25.91
N LEU A 248 -13.17 -22.82 25.38
CA LEU A 248 -13.92 -22.15 24.32
C LEU A 248 -14.26 -20.66 24.62
N PRO A 249 -14.59 -20.27 25.87
CA PRO A 249 -14.79 -18.85 26.22
C PRO A 249 -13.56 -17.97 25.96
N GLU A 250 -12.35 -18.48 26.17
CA GLU A 250 -11.13 -17.70 25.92
C GLU A 250 -10.92 -17.46 24.43
N VAL A 251 -11.16 -18.47 23.59
CA VAL A 251 -11.06 -18.33 22.13
C VAL A 251 -12.10 -17.34 21.62
N ALA A 252 -13.33 -17.39 22.14
CA ALA A 252 -14.37 -16.42 21.80
C ALA A 252 -13.98 -14.99 22.20
N SER A 253 -13.47 -14.81 23.42
CA SER A 253 -12.95 -13.51 23.89
C SER A 253 -11.83 -12.98 22.99
N SER A 254 -10.86 -13.83 22.61
CA SER A 254 -9.79 -13.44 21.68
C SER A 254 -10.32 -13.06 20.30
N TYR A 255 -11.31 -13.79 19.77
CA TYR A 255 -11.96 -13.45 18.49
C TYR A 255 -12.68 -12.10 18.58
N ILE A 256 -13.41 -11.83 19.66
CA ILE A 256 -14.10 -10.55 19.88
C ILE A 256 -13.10 -9.40 19.98
N LYS A 257 -12.00 -9.57 20.72
CA LYS A 257 -10.92 -8.57 20.77
C LYS A 257 -10.38 -8.27 19.38
N LEU A 258 -10.12 -9.29 18.57
CA LEU A 258 -9.67 -9.11 17.19
C LEU A 258 -10.74 -8.41 16.33
N HIS A 259 -12.02 -8.75 16.50
CA HIS A 259 -13.13 -8.10 15.81
C HIS A 259 -13.20 -6.60 16.15
N VAL A 260 -13.04 -6.24 17.42
CA VAL A 260 -13.00 -4.83 17.86
C VAL A 260 -11.80 -4.12 17.23
N ILE A 261 -10.59 -4.68 17.32
CA ILE A 261 -9.38 -4.10 16.70
C ILE A 261 -9.58 -3.91 15.20
N LEU A 262 -10.12 -4.92 14.52
CA LEU A 262 -10.39 -4.85 13.09
C LEU A 262 -11.44 -3.77 12.77
N GLN A 263 -12.44 -3.55 13.61
CA GLN A 263 -13.43 -2.48 13.42
C GLN A 263 -12.78 -1.08 13.51
N TRP A 264 -11.83 -0.89 14.42
CA TRP A 264 -11.02 0.34 14.48
C TRP A 264 -10.08 0.49 13.27
N ASP A 265 -9.53 -0.62 12.78
CA ASP A 265 -8.63 -0.66 11.61
C ASP A 265 -9.38 -0.69 10.28
N GLN A 266 -10.71 -0.86 10.29
CA GLN A 266 -11.51 -1.15 9.10
C GLN A 266 -11.36 -0.03 8.07
N TYR A 267 -11.34 1.22 8.52
CA TYR A 267 -11.07 2.39 7.67
C TYR A 267 -9.72 2.28 6.95
N ILE A 268 -8.66 1.96 7.71
CA ILE A 268 -7.29 1.94 7.22
C ILE A 268 -7.10 0.78 6.23
N LEU A 269 -7.64 -0.40 6.56
CA LEU A 269 -7.58 -1.55 5.67
C LEU A 269 -8.41 -1.33 4.41
N ASN A 270 -9.62 -0.75 4.54
CA ASN A 270 -10.46 -0.35 3.41
C ASN A 270 -9.67 0.56 2.46
N PHE A 271 -9.01 1.57 3.04
CA PHE A 271 -8.18 2.53 2.33
C PHE A 271 -6.98 1.87 1.65
N PHE A 272 -6.17 1.08 2.36
CA PHE A 272 -5.01 0.42 1.76
C PHE A 272 -5.40 -0.54 0.64
N ALA A 273 -6.46 -1.33 0.84
CA ALA A 273 -6.98 -2.23 -0.17
C ALA A 273 -7.50 -1.47 -1.40
N GLY A 274 -8.29 -0.41 -1.19
CA GLY A 274 -8.81 0.42 -2.28
C GLY A 274 -7.71 1.14 -3.05
N LEU A 275 -6.76 1.76 -2.34
CA LEU A 275 -5.61 2.43 -2.94
C LEU A 275 -4.76 1.44 -3.75
N TYR A 276 -4.50 0.25 -3.20
CA TYR A 276 -3.74 -0.80 -3.87
C TYR A 276 -4.44 -1.24 -5.16
N LEU A 277 -5.71 -1.61 -5.10
CA LEU A 277 -6.48 -2.06 -6.27
C LEU A 277 -6.63 -0.95 -7.31
N PHE A 278 -6.83 0.30 -6.88
CA PHE A 278 -6.90 1.47 -7.77
C PHE A 278 -5.58 1.68 -8.51
N ALA A 279 -4.46 1.83 -7.77
CA ALA A 279 -3.15 2.07 -8.38
C ALA A 279 -2.78 0.95 -9.35
N LEU A 280 -3.01 -0.29 -8.92
CA LEU A 280 -2.76 -1.49 -9.71
C LEU A 280 -3.59 -1.55 -10.99
N PHE A 281 -4.88 -1.21 -10.92
CA PHE A 281 -5.77 -1.19 -12.08
C PHE A 281 -5.23 -0.25 -13.16
N PHE A 282 -4.96 1.01 -12.81
CA PHE A 282 -4.49 2.00 -13.77
C PHE A 282 -3.07 1.70 -14.29
N VAL A 283 -2.16 1.26 -13.41
CA VAL A 283 -0.82 0.86 -13.85
C VAL A 283 -0.89 -0.34 -14.80
N ALA A 284 -1.70 -1.36 -14.50
CA ALA A 284 -1.86 -2.52 -15.37
C ALA A 284 -2.44 -2.13 -16.73
N LEU A 285 -3.44 -1.24 -16.78
CA LEU A 285 -3.99 -0.73 -18.03
C LEU A 285 -2.93 -0.03 -18.88
N VAL A 286 -2.16 0.88 -18.29
CA VAL A 286 -1.11 1.61 -19.00
C VAL A 286 -0.02 0.65 -19.48
N VAL A 287 0.43 -0.26 -18.62
CA VAL A 287 1.49 -1.23 -18.94
C VAL A 287 1.04 -2.17 -20.07
N ASN A 288 -0.18 -2.72 -20.01
CA ASN A 288 -0.70 -3.60 -21.04
C ASN A 288 -0.89 -2.86 -22.36
N PHE A 289 -1.45 -1.65 -22.34
CA PHE A 289 -1.62 -0.84 -23.54
C PHE A 289 -0.29 -0.55 -24.24
N VAL A 290 0.71 -0.10 -23.47
CA VAL A 290 2.04 0.21 -24.02
C VAL A 290 2.70 -1.03 -24.60
N THR A 291 2.62 -2.16 -23.88
CA THR A 291 3.19 -3.43 -24.34
C THR A 291 2.55 -3.87 -25.66
N LEU A 292 1.23 -3.77 -25.79
CA LEU A 292 0.52 -4.27 -26.97
C LEU A 292 0.55 -3.31 -28.17
N LYS A 293 0.53 -1.99 -27.95
CA LYS A 293 0.32 -1.00 -29.01
C LYS A 293 1.55 -0.17 -29.37
N MET A 294 2.49 0.02 -28.43
CA MET A 294 3.55 1.03 -28.55
C MET A 294 4.92 0.45 -28.93
N PHE A 295 5.00 -0.83 -29.33
CA PHE A 295 6.26 -1.50 -29.70
C PHE A 295 7.07 -0.72 -30.75
N ASN A 296 6.41 -0.25 -31.82
CA ASN A 296 7.06 0.49 -32.90
C ASN A 296 7.23 2.00 -32.61
N ALA A 297 6.58 2.52 -31.58
CA ALA A 297 6.58 3.95 -31.26
C ALA A 297 7.64 4.33 -30.19
N LEU A 298 8.04 3.36 -29.36
CA LEU A 298 8.98 3.56 -28.27
C LEU A 298 10.36 2.99 -28.61
N PRO A 299 11.46 3.63 -28.16
CA PRO A 299 12.77 3.01 -28.23
C PRO A 299 12.78 1.68 -27.48
N PHE A 300 13.44 0.67 -28.04
CA PHE A 300 13.42 -0.71 -27.52
C PHE A 300 13.77 -0.81 -26.03
N TYR A 301 14.80 -0.08 -25.57
CA TYR A 301 15.22 -0.07 -24.17
C TYR A 301 14.12 0.44 -23.21
N PHE A 302 13.32 1.41 -23.64
CA PHE A 302 12.21 1.94 -22.85
C PHE A 302 11.00 1.02 -22.93
N TYR A 303 10.75 0.42 -24.10
CA TYR A 303 9.69 -0.56 -24.29
C TYR A 303 9.85 -1.78 -23.36
N MET A 304 11.07 -2.34 -23.22
CA MET A 304 11.33 -3.55 -22.42
C MET A 304 10.96 -3.44 -20.93
N ILE A 305 10.83 -2.22 -20.42
CA ILE A 305 10.42 -1.95 -19.04
C ILE A 305 8.95 -2.39 -18.81
N PHE A 306 8.06 -2.14 -19.77
CA PHE A 306 6.62 -2.40 -19.63
C PHE A 306 6.25 -3.90 -19.53
N PRO A 307 6.67 -4.80 -20.44
CA PRO A 307 6.38 -6.23 -20.30
C PRO A 307 6.98 -6.81 -19.02
N SER A 308 8.13 -6.30 -18.59
CA SER A 308 8.74 -6.68 -17.30
C SER A 308 7.85 -6.30 -16.13
N PHE A 309 7.32 -5.07 -16.10
CA PHE A 309 6.34 -4.65 -15.11
C PHE A 309 5.03 -5.45 -15.19
N ALA A 310 4.58 -5.82 -16.39
CA ALA A 310 3.39 -6.65 -16.56
C ALA A 310 3.54 -8.00 -15.84
N VAL A 311 4.69 -8.66 -16.02
CA VAL A 311 5.01 -9.93 -15.33
C VAL A 311 5.09 -9.74 -13.82
N VAL A 312 5.70 -8.66 -13.35
CA VAL A 312 5.77 -8.32 -11.92
C VAL A 312 4.36 -8.09 -11.35
N ILE A 313 3.49 -7.39 -12.07
CA ILE A 313 2.10 -7.16 -11.67
C ILE A 313 1.36 -8.50 -11.59
N LEU A 314 1.44 -9.34 -12.62
CA LEU A 314 0.78 -10.65 -12.66
C LEU A 314 1.26 -11.60 -11.55
N THR A 315 2.48 -11.43 -11.04
CA THR A 315 3.03 -12.25 -9.95
C THR A 315 2.69 -11.69 -8.56
N ILE A 316 2.71 -10.37 -8.37
CA ILE A 316 2.46 -9.73 -7.08
C ILE A 316 0.97 -9.80 -6.70
N ILE A 317 0.06 -9.59 -7.67
CA ILE A 317 -1.38 -9.53 -7.38
C ILE A 317 -1.88 -10.82 -6.72
N PRO A 318 -1.67 -12.03 -7.28
CA PRO A 318 -2.20 -13.25 -6.66
C PRO A 318 -1.59 -13.50 -5.28
N VAL A 319 -0.33 -13.11 -5.07
CA VAL A 319 0.35 -13.28 -3.78
C VAL A 319 -0.30 -12.40 -2.71
N ILE A 320 -0.52 -11.11 -2.99
CA ILE A 320 -1.14 -10.19 -2.05
C ILE A 320 -2.62 -10.54 -1.86
N ALA A 321 -3.35 -10.71 -2.94
CA ALA A 321 -4.78 -10.99 -2.92
C ALA A 321 -5.11 -12.37 -2.29
N GLY A 322 -4.27 -13.38 -2.50
CA GLY A 322 -4.37 -14.67 -1.82
C GLY A 322 -4.23 -14.56 -0.30
N ARG A 323 -3.48 -13.57 0.22
CA ARG A 323 -3.41 -13.31 1.68
C ARG A 323 -4.72 -12.72 2.20
N PHE A 324 -5.32 -11.78 1.46
CA PHE A 324 -6.62 -11.20 1.79
C PHE A 324 -7.72 -12.26 1.86
N ILE A 325 -7.77 -13.15 0.86
CA ILE A 325 -8.74 -14.26 0.83
C ILE A 325 -8.49 -15.22 1.99
N LYS A 326 -7.24 -15.65 2.20
CA LYS A 326 -6.89 -16.59 3.25
C LYS A 326 -7.31 -16.11 4.64
N PHE A 327 -7.19 -14.81 4.93
CA PHE A 327 -7.68 -14.25 6.18
C PHE A 327 -9.20 -14.44 6.35
N GLY A 328 -9.98 -14.13 5.32
CA GLY A 328 -11.43 -14.33 5.31
C GLY A 328 -11.85 -15.79 5.49
N ASP A 329 -11.19 -16.70 4.76
CA ASP A 329 -11.47 -18.13 4.84
C ASP A 329 -11.12 -18.69 6.22
N LEU A 330 -10.00 -18.28 6.81
CA LEU A 330 -9.61 -18.69 8.16
C LEU A 330 -10.61 -18.18 9.21
N SER A 331 -11.10 -16.95 9.08
CA SER A 331 -12.13 -16.40 9.96
C SER A 331 -13.42 -17.23 9.89
N GLU A 332 -13.82 -17.64 8.69
CA GLU A 332 -14.99 -18.49 8.47
C GLU A 332 -14.82 -19.89 9.10
N ILE A 333 -13.67 -20.52 8.88
CA ILE A 333 -13.30 -21.81 9.48
C ILE A 333 -13.34 -21.74 11.01
N VAL A 334 -12.77 -20.68 11.60
CA VAL A 334 -12.76 -20.45 13.05
C VAL A 334 -14.18 -20.37 13.60
N LEU A 335 -15.07 -19.60 12.96
CA LEU A 335 -16.46 -19.49 13.40
C LEU A 335 -17.25 -20.79 13.27
N VAL A 336 -17.08 -21.54 12.18
CA VAL A 336 -17.72 -22.85 12.01
C VAL A 336 -17.28 -23.81 13.11
N LYS A 337 -15.97 -23.89 13.38
CA LYS A 337 -15.42 -24.70 14.47
C LYS A 337 -15.94 -24.27 15.84
N MET A 338 -16.02 -22.98 16.11
CA MET A 338 -16.58 -22.47 17.37
C MET A 338 -18.05 -22.87 17.53
N ARG A 339 -18.87 -22.76 16.48
CA ARG A 339 -20.28 -23.16 16.51
C ARG A 339 -20.45 -24.65 16.80
N GLN A 340 -19.60 -25.49 16.18
CA GLN A 340 -19.57 -26.93 16.43
C GLN A 340 -19.19 -27.23 17.88
N ALA A 341 -18.17 -26.56 18.41
CA ALA A 341 -17.70 -26.74 19.78
C ALA A 341 -18.74 -26.35 20.83
N VAL A 342 -19.46 -25.24 20.62
CA VAL A 342 -20.58 -24.86 21.50
C VAL A 342 -21.67 -25.94 21.51
N GLY A 343 -21.89 -26.63 20.38
CA GLY A 343 -22.85 -27.72 20.27
C GLY A 343 -22.50 -28.94 21.13
N MET A 344 -21.22 -29.16 21.41
CA MET A 344 -20.71 -30.30 22.20
C MET A 344 -20.71 -30.06 23.71
N LEU A 345 -20.99 -28.83 24.17
CA LEU A 345 -21.04 -28.53 25.62
C LEU A 345 -22.26 -29.19 26.27
N GLU A 346 -22.03 -29.91 27.36
CA GLU A 346 -23.08 -30.59 28.16
C GLU A 346 -23.85 -29.60 29.06
N ALA A 347 -23.16 -28.57 29.60
CA ALA A 347 -23.74 -27.60 30.53
C ALA A 347 -24.76 -26.68 29.84
N ARG A 348 -26.06 -26.91 30.11
CA ARG A 348 -27.19 -26.22 29.44
C ARG A 348 -27.16 -24.69 29.62
N GLY A 349 -26.73 -24.19 30.78
CA GLY A 349 -26.69 -22.76 31.09
C GLY A 349 -25.61 -22.01 30.31
N GLU A 350 -24.36 -22.44 30.48
CA GLU A 350 -23.19 -21.85 29.80
C GLU A 350 -23.30 -21.99 28.28
N ARG A 351 -23.78 -23.14 27.80
CA ARG A 351 -24.03 -23.37 26.37
C ARG A 351 -24.97 -22.33 25.79
N ARG A 352 -26.05 -21.94 26.50
CA ARG A 352 -27.02 -20.96 25.97
C ARG A 352 -26.41 -19.58 25.81
N LEU A 353 -25.60 -19.14 26.79
CA LEU A 353 -24.90 -17.85 26.74
C LEU A 353 -23.86 -17.83 25.63
N LEU A 354 -22.98 -18.84 25.60
CA LEU A 354 -21.90 -18.93 24.63
C LEU A 354 -22.43 -19.14 23.20
N HIS A 355 -23.55 -19.87 23.04
CA HIS A 355 -24.21 -20.00 21.76
C HIS A 355 -24.74 -18.66 21.24
N ARG A 356 -25.32 -17.83 22.12
CA ARG A 356 -25.79 -16.49 21.74
C ARG A 356 -24.61 -15.59 21.33
N GLU A 357 -23.52 -15.67 22.07
CA GLU A 357 -22.28 -14.93 21.78
C GLU A 357 -21.67 -15.37 20.45
N VAL A 358 -21.42 -16.66 20.23
CA VAL A 358 -20.86 -17.17 18.97
C VAL A 358 -21.79 -16.94 17.76
N LYS A 359 -23.11 -16.93 17.98
CA LYS A 359 -24.09 -16.61 16.93
C LYS A 359 -24.07 -15.15 16.51
N SER A 360 -23.70 -14.23 17.40
CA SER A 360 -23.59 -12.79 17.07
C SER A 360 -22.31 -12.46 16.31
N LEU A 361 -21.28 -13.31 16.39
CA LEU A 361 -20.03 -13.13 15.67
C LEU A 361 -20.20 -13.26 14.16
N ARG A 362 -19.55 -12.34 13.43
CA ARG A 362 -19.55 -12.29 11.97
C ARG A 362 -18.19 -12.69 11.42
N VAL A 363 -18.19 -13.24 10.20
CA VAL A 363 -16.96 -13.54 9.46
C VAL A 363 -16.23 -12.22 9.20
N LEU A 364 -14.97 -12.15 9.60
CA LEU A 364 -14.11 -11.00 9.35
C LEU A 364 -13.59 -11.09 7.92
N ARG A 365 -13.93 -10.10 7.10
CA ARG A 365 -13.42 -9.93 5.75
C ARG A 365 -12.91 -8.52 5.57
N ILE A 366 -11.94 -8.36 4.69
CA ILE A 366 -11.33 -7.06 4.46
C ILE A 366 -12.13 -6.33 3.38
N PRO A 367 -12.71 -5.16 3.71
CA PRO A 367 -13.35 -4.33 2.71
C PRO A 367 -12.29 -3.65 1.83
N ALA A 368 -12.68 -3.28 0.62
CA ALA A 368 -11.92 -2.42 -0.27
C ALA A 368 -12.78 -1.22 -0.67
N GLY A 369 -12.18 -0.04 -0.62
CA GLY A 369 -12.92 1.21 -0.78
C GLY A 369 -12.08 2.45 -0.53
N ILE A 370 -12.73 3.60 -0.56
CA ILE A 370 -12.07 4.90 -0.37
C ILE A 370 -12.72 5.60 0.82
N GLY A 371 -11.91 5.93 1.82
CA GLY A 371 -12.39 6.52 3.07
C GLY A 371 -13.38 5.61 3.80
N ASN A 372 -14.55 6.15 4.15
CA ASN A 372 -15.63 5.42 4.81
C ASN A 372 -16.52 4.63 3.84
N MET A 373 -16.37 4.82 2.53
CA MET A 373 -17.17 4.13 1.52
C MET A 373 -16.55 2.75 1.25
N GLN A 374 -17.35 1.71 1.40
CA GLN A 374 -16.96 0.33 1.09
C GLN A 374 -17.57 -0.02 -0.26
N PHE A 375 -16.73 -0.32 -1.26
CA PHE A 375 -17.23 -0.71 -2.58
C PHE A 375 -17.53 -2.20 -2.63
N PHE A 376 -16.63 -3.03 -2.11
CA PHE A 376 -16.79 -4.48 -2.08
C PHE A 376 -15.92 -5.12 -1.00
N GLN A 377 -16.21 -6.38 -0.67
CA GLN A 377 -15.35 -7.22 0.16
C GLN A 377 -14.45 -8.05 -0.74
N ILE A 378 -13.16 -8.16 -0.41
CA ILE A 378 -12.22 -8.96 -1.21
C ILE A 378 -12.59 -10.44 -1.07
N LYS A 379 -13.03 -11.04 -2.17
CA LYS A 379 -13.29 -12.48 -2.32
C LYS A 379 -12.55 -13.01 -3.55
N GLY A 380 -12.48 -14.34 -3.69
CA GLY A 380 -11.96 -15.00 -4.90
C GLY A 380 -12.60 -14.47 -6.18
N ALA A 381 -13.94 -14.41 -6.21
CA ALA A 381 -14.69 -13.88 -7.35
C ALA A 381 -14.29 -12.45 -7.72
N THR A 382 -14.10 -11.58 -6.73
CA THR A 382 -13.71 -10.18 -6.94
C THR A 382 -12.36 -10.04 -7.64
N ILE A 383 -11.40 -10.94 -7.38
CA ILE A 383 -10.11 -10.92 -8.07
C ILE A 383 -10.28 -11.32 -9.54
N CYS A 384 -11.12 -12.32 -9.82
CA CYS A 384 -11.43 -12.72 -11.19
C CYS A 384 -12.09 -11.55 -11.96
N ASP A 385 -13.06 -10.89 -11.33
CA ASP A 385 -13.73 -9.71 -11.90
C ASP A 385 -12.73 -8.56 -12.14
N PHE A 386 -11.78 -8.37 -11.22
CA PHE A 386 -10.71 -7.37 -11.37
C PHE A 386 -9.84 -7.63 -12.59
N TYR A 387 -9.40 -8.87 -12.83
CA TYR A 387 -8.63 -9.22 -14.03
C TYR A 387 -9.46 -9.11 -15.31
N SER A 388 -10.73 -9.51 -15.26
CA SER A 388 -11.66 -9.35 -16.38
C SER A 388 -11.80 -7.88 -16.76
N ASN A 389 -12.01 -7.00 -15.77
CA ASN A 389 -12.11 -5.56 -15.99
C ASN A 389 -10.83 -4.95 -16.57
N ILE A 390 -9.65 -5.34 -16.08
CA ILE A 390 -8.38 -4.90 -16.69
C ILE A 390 -8.32 -5.31 -18.16
N SER A 391 -8.70 -6.54 -18.48
CA SER A 391 -8.66 -7.07 -19.84
C SER A 391 -9.63 -6.33 -20.76
N ILE A 392 -10.90 -6.18 -20.35
CA ILE A 392 -11.94 -5.47 -21.10
C ILE A 392 -11.54 -4.00 -21.32
N CYS A 393 -11.10 -3.30 -20.28
CA CYS A 393 -10.66 -1.91 -20.39
C CYS A 393 -9.40 -1.78 -21.27
N THR A 394 -8.48 -2.75 -21.22
CA THR A 394 -7.32 -2.78 -22.14
C THR A 394 -7.79 -2.91 -23.59
N ILE A 395 -8.71 -3.84 -23.90
CA ILE A 395 -9.28 -4.02 -25.25
C ILE A 395 -9.94 -2.73 -25.72
N ASN A 396 -10.80 -2.13 -24.90
CA ASN A 396 -11.47 -0.88 -25.24
C ASN A 396 -10.45 0.24 -25.53
N LEU A 397 -9.41 0.35 -24.73
CA LEU A 397 -8.37 1.35 -24.92
C LEU A 397 -7.55 1.10 -26.19
N LEU A 398 -7.27 -0.15 -26.55
CA LEU A 398 -6.64 -0.53 -27.82
C LEU A 398 -7.50 -0.20 -29.05
N LEU A 399 -8.83 -0.31 -28.92
CA LEU A 399 -9.79 0.02 -29.99
C LEU A 399 -9.98 1.53 -30.15
N CYS A 400 -9.91 2.30 -29.07
CA CYS A 400 -10.08 3.75 -29.11
C CYS A 400 -8.90 4.49 -29.76
N VAL A 401 -7.67 3.99 -29.59
CA VAL A 401 -6.47 4.69 -30.07
C VAL A 401 -6.05 4.19 -31.46
N LYS A 402 -6.24 5.04 -32.47
CA LYS A 402 -5.62 4.91 -33.79
C LYS A 402 -4.23 5.56 -33.73
N ILE A 403 -3.18 4.75 -33.86
CA ILE A 403 -1.78 5.21 -33.91
C ILE A 403 -1.34 5.28 -35.36
#